data_AF-A0A353JZH8-F1
#
_entry.id   AF-A0A353JZH8-F1
#
_cell.length_a   1.000
_cell.length_b   1.000
_cell.length_c   1.000
_cell.angle_alpha   90.00
_cell.angle_beta   90.00
_cell.angle_gamma   90.00
#
_symmetry.space_group_name_H-M   'P 1'
#
loop_
_entity.id
_entity.type
_entity.pdbx_description
1 polymer ?
#
loop_
_entity_poly.entity_id
_entity_poly.type
_entity_poly.pdbx_seq_one_letter_code
_entity_poly.pdbx_strand_id
1 'polypeptide(L)'
;MAKNNNYEELTIIKKAKDLSAYIFQITQHSPKKFRFSLITRLQNYSLDLIDCLNDANTTFIDIKLLRDLDKSIRAATYKLNNVVKTQSEACYFGNKILTLKLTKATKFDEEIKQRLNLQHKALSLLQKIDHLTLTSKEMYCINNKQQEMIAKYISDIRKLLYKWISSDKKRYKY
;
A
#
# COMPACT_ATOMS: atom_id res chain seq x y z
N MET A 1 14.50 -8.21 -30.03
CA MET A 1 13.20 -8.41 -29.35
C MET A 1 13.40 -8.25 -27.86
N ALA A 2 12.98 -7.10 -27.31
CA ALA A 2 13.12 -6.80 -25.90
C ALA A 2 12.23 -7.77 -25.09
N LYS A 3 12.79 -8.37 -24.04
CA LYS A 3 12.04 -9.16 -23.06
C LYS A 3 11.00 -8.24 -22.43
N ASN A 4 9.73 -8.37 -22.85
CA ASN A 4 8.61 -7.94 -22.04
C ASN A 4 8.62 -8.82 -20.78
N ASN A 5 9.39 -8.40 -19.77
CA ASN A 5 9.08 -8.77 -18.39
C ASN A 5 7.69 -8.21 -18.14
N ASN A 6 6.66 -9.03 -18.35
CA ASN A 6 5.36 -8.84 -17.74
C ASN A 6 5.59 -8.91 -16.22
N TYR A 7 6.06 -7.82 -15.62
CA TYR A 7 5.84 -7.56 -14.22
C TYR A 7 4.32 -7.57 -14.09
N GLU A 8 3.75 -8.68 -13.60
CA GLU A 8 2.32 -8.78 -13.42
C GLU A 8 1.92 -7.63 -12.49
N GLU A 9 1.34 -6.60 -13.09
CA GLU A 9 0.87 -5.43 -12.37
C GLU A 9 -0.05 -5.90 -11.25
N LEU A 10 0.18 -5.39 -10.04
CA LEU A 10 -0.52 -5.83 -8.85
C LEU A 10 -2.03 -5.76 -9.11
N THR A 11 -2.76 -6.83 -8.79
CA THR A 11 -4.20 -6.93 -9.11
C THR A 11 -5.00 -5.75 -8.58
N ILE A 12 -4.58 -5.15 -7.46
CA ILE A 12 -5.21 -3.94 -6.92
C ILE A 12 -5.09 -2.73 -7.86
N ILE A 13 -3.94 -2.56 -8.53
CA ILE A 13 -3.67 -1.44 -9.43
C ILE A 13 -4.52 -1.59 -10.69
N LYS A 14 -4.62 -2.81 -11.23
CA LYS A 14 -5.55 -3.13 -12.33
C LYS A 14 -6.99 -2.74 -11.98
N LYS A 15 -7.46 -3.15 -10.80
CA LYS A 15 -8.81 -2.80 -10.32
C LYS A 15 -9.01 -1.29 -10.09
N ALA A 16 -7.99 -0.59 -9.62
CA ALA A 16 -8.04 0.87 -9.48
C ALA A 16 -8.12 1.58 -10.85
N LYS A 17 -7.39 1.09 -11.86
CA LYS A 17 -7.49 1.57 -13.24
C LYS A 17 -8.88 1.33 -13.83
N ASP A 18 -9.45 0.14 -13.62
CA ASP A 18 -10.83 -0.17 -14.05
C ASP A 18 -11.85 0.79 -13.41
N LEU A 19 -11.71 1.06 -12.10
CA LEU A 19 -12.55 2.02 -11.39
C LEU A 19 -12.42 3.43 -11.98
N SER A 20 -11.18 3.90 -12.20
CA SER A 20 -10.94 5.23 -12.76
C SER A 20 -11.53 5.34 -14.17
N ALA A 21 -11.28 4.37 -15.05
CA ALA A 21 -11.86 4.35 -16.39
C ALA A 21 -13.40 4.40 -16.35
N TYR A 22 -14.02 3.65 -15.45
CA TYR A 22 -15.46 3.68 -15.25
C TYR A 22 -15.96 5.06 -14.79
N ILE A 23 -15.29 5.68 -13.81
CA ILE A 23 -15.61 7.04 -13.33
C ILE A 23 -15.52 8.04 -14.49
N PHE A 24 -14.45 8.01 -15.28
CA PHE A 24 -14.28 8.91 -16.41
C PHE A 24 -15.39 8.72 -17.46
N GLN A 25 -15.80 7.48 -17.74
CA GLN A 25 -16.87 7.19 -18.69
C GLN A 25 -18.22 7.73 -18.22
N ILE A 26 -18.64 7.42 -16.99
CA ILE A 26 -19.98 7.82 -16.52
C ILE A 26 -20.11 9.33 -16.33
N THR A 27 -19.00 10.02 -16.04
CA THR A 27 -19.01 11.46 -15.74
C THR A 27 -18.98 12.35 -16.98
N GLN A 28 -18.86 11.79 -18.20
CA GLN A 28 -18.89 12.58 -19.43
C GLN A 28 -20.22 13.29 -19.67
N HIS A 29 -21.32 12.66 -19.23
CA HIS A 29 -22.69 13.16 -19.41
C HIS A 29 -23.21 13.99 -18.24
N SER A 30 -22.38 14.24 -17.22
CA SER A 30 -22.79 15.01 -16.06
C SER A 30 -23.10 16.49 -16.42
N PRO A 31 -24.03 17.15 -15.69
CA PRO A 31 -24.43 18.52 -15.99
C PRO A 31 -23.24 19.51 -16.01
N LYS A 32 -23.22 20.43 -17.00
CA LYS A 32 -22.10 21.37 -17.21
C LYS A 32 -21.71 22.15 -15.94
N LYS A 33 -22.68 22.53 -15.11
CA LYS A 33 -22.47 23.27 -13.86
C LYS A 33 -21.59 22.55 -12.82
N PHE A 34 -21.48 21.23 -12.90
CA PHE A 34 -20.69 20.41 -11.96
C PHE A 34 -19.37 19.91 -12.54
N ARG A 35 -19.10 20.19 -13.83
CA ARG A 35 -17.93 19.65 -14.54
C ARG A 35 -16.62 20.05 -13.86
N PHE A 36 -16.42 21.34 -13.59
CA PHE A 36 -15.19 21.88 -13.00
C PHE A 36 -15.21 21.94 -11.46
N SER A 37 -16.19 21.29 -10.82
CA SER A 37 -16.30 21.27 -9.36
C SER A 37 -16.28 19.83 -8.86
N LEU A 38 -17.45 19.20 -8.79
CA LEU A 38 -17.61 17.86 -8.22
C LEU A 38 -16.95 16.79 -9.10
N ILE A 39 -17.14 16.87 -10.42
CA ILE A 39 -16.68 15.86 -11.36
C ILE A 39 -15.16 15.85 -11.48
N THR A 40 -14.53 17.01 -11.67
CA THR A 40 -13.06 17.10 -11.69
C THR A 40 -12.45 16.57 -10.39
N ARG A 41 -13.03 16.86 -9.22
CA ARG A 41 -12.50 16.33 -7.95
C ARG A 41 -12.62 14.81 -7.86
N LEU A 42 -13.74 14.24 -8.30
CA LEU A 42 -13.94 12.79 -8.32
C LEU A 42 -12.95 12.10 -9.26
N GLN A 43 -12.75 12.65 -10.45
CA GLN A 43 -11.79 12.17 -11.45
C GLN A 43 -10.35 12.26 -10.89
N ASN A 44 -9.96 13.41 -10.33
CA ASN A 44 -8.63 13.60 -9.76
C ASN A 44 -8.35 12.61 -8.62
N TYR A 45 -9.29 12.41 -7.68
CA TYR A 45 -9.08 11.41 -6.63
C TYR A 45 -8.95 9.98 -7.16
N SER A 46 -9.61 9.65 -8.28
CA SER A 46 -9.45 8.33 -8.91
C SER A 46 -8.05 8.14 -9.52
N LEU A 47 -7.44 9.21 -10.04
CA LEU A 47 -6.06 9.21 -10.54
C LEU A 47 -5.05 9.19 -9.38
N ASP A 48 -5.25 10.04 -8.38
CA ASP A 48 -4.42 10.08 -7.17
C ASP A 48 -4.37 8.71 -6.48
N LEU A 49 -5.47 7.94 -6.53
CA LEU A 49 -5.51 6.58 -5.99
C LEU A 49 -4.54 5.66 -6.73
N ILE A 50 -4.52 5.72 -8.06
CA ILE A 50 -3.63 4.91 -8.89
C ILE A 50 -2.18 5.28 -8.62
N ASP A 51 -1.87 6.59 -8.60
CA ASP A 51 -0.53 7.09 -8.33
C ASP A 51 -0.06 6.66 -6.93
N CYS A 52 -0.91 6.82 -5.92
CA CYS A 52 -0.58 6.42 -4.56
C CYS A 52 -0.32 4.90 -4.41
N LEU A 53 -1.03 4.06 -5.17
CA LEU A 53 -0.80 2.61 -5.19
C LEU A 53 0.49 2.26 -5.93
N ASN A 54 0.81 2.96 -7.01
CA ASN A 54 2.07 2.80 -7.74
C ASN A 54 3.26 3.27 -6.90
N ASP A 55 3.17 4.41 -6.25
CA ASP A 55 4.19 4.95 -5.33
C ASP A 55 4.44 3.98 -4.18
N ALA A 56 3.36 3.44 -3.59
CA ALA A 56 3.49 2.42 -2.54
C ALA A 56 4.23 1.18 -3.07
N ASN A 57 3.93 0.75 -4.30
CA ASN A 57 4.54 -0.42 -4.91
C ASN A 57 6.02 -0.21 -5.30
N THR A 58 6.36 0.97 -5.81
CA THR A 58 7.72 1.36 -6.20
C THR A 58 8.63 1.66 -5.02
N THR A 59 8.06 1.98 -3.84
CA THR A 59 8.81 2.12 -2.58
C THR A 59 9.61 0.84 -2.35
N PHE A 60 10.92 0.92 -2.60
CA PHE A 60 11.84 -0.20 -2.53
C PHE A 60 12.10 -0.55 -1.07
N ILE A 61 12.00 -1.83 -0.76
CA ILE A 61 12.41 -2.38 0.54
C ILE A 61 13.26 -3.60 0.23
N ASP A 62 14.52 -3.61 0.65
CA ASP A 62 15.42 -4.74 0.43
C ASP A 62 15.04 -5.94 1.33
N ILE A 63 14.09 -6.73 0.83
CA ILE A 63 13.59 -7.94 1.50
C ILE A 63 14.71 -8.97 1.69
N LYS A 64 15.71 -9.02 0.80
CA LYS A 64 16.82 -9.97 0.92
C LYS A 64 17.68 -9.62 2.11
N LEU A 65 18.13 -8.36 2.20
CA LEU A 65 18.89 -7.86 3.33
C LEU A 65 18.11 -7.98 4.64
N LEU A 66 16.80 -7.67 4.63
CA LEU A 66 15.93 -7.85 5.79
C LEU A 66 15.93 -9.30 6.30
N ARG A 67 15.80 -10.28 5.38
CA ARG A 67 15.83 -11.72 5.71
C ARG A 67 17.19 -12.15 6.22
N ASP A 68 18.27 -11.66 5.64
CA ASP A 68 19.63 -12.03 6.03
C ASP A 68 20.01 -11.45 7.40
N LEU A 69 19.57 -10.23 7.72
CA LEU A 69 19.67 -9.66 9.06
C LEU A 69 18.87 -10.48 10.07
N ASP A 70 17.62 -10.87 9.75
CA ASP A 70 16.79 -11.70 10.62
C ASP A 70 17.41 -13.09 10.88
N LYS A 71 18.01 -13.73 9.87
CA LYS A 71 18.76 -14.99 10.05
C LYS A 71 19.96 -14.79 10.96
N SER A 72 20.71 -13.72 10.75
CA SER A 72 21.90 -13.38 11.54
C SER A 72 21.55 -13.12 13.01
N ILE A 73 20.47 -12.39 13.26
CA ILE A 73 19.92 -12.15 14.60
C ILE A 73 19.53 -13.49 15.24
N ARG A 74 18.76 -14.34 14.55
CA ARG A 74 18.35 -15.66 15.07
C ARG A 74 19.54 -16.55 15.42
N ALA A 75 20.55 -16.61 14.54
CA ALA A 75 21.76 -17.39 14.78
C ALA A 75 22.55 -16.87 15.99
N ALA A 76 22.66 -15.55 16.14
CA ALA A 76 23.31 -14.94 17.30
C ALA A 76 22.51 -15.20 18.60
N THR A 77 21.18 -15.08 18.58
CA THR A 77 20.31 -15.39 19.72
C THR A 77 20.40 -16.86 20.13
N TYR A 78 20.41 -17.78 19.16
CA TYR A 78 20.56 -19.21 19.45
C TYR A 78 21.89 -19.51 20.14
N LYS A 79 22.99 -18.91 19.66
CA LYS A 79 24.31 -19.06 20.29
C LYS A 79 24.33 -18.49 21.71
N LEU A 80 23.77 -17.30 21.90
CA LEU A 80 23.68 -16.67 23.21
C LEU A 80 22.93 -17.55 24.23
N ASN A 81 21.81 -18.15 23.83
CA ASN A 81 20.96 -18.90 24.76
C ASN A 81 21.45 -20.33 25.03
N ASN A 82 22.09 -20.99 24.07
CA ASN A 82 22.37 -22.43 24.17
C ASN A 82 23.86 -22.78 24.28
N VAL A 83 24.76 -21.91 23.81
CA VAL A 83 26.19 -22.24 23.66
C VAL A 83 27.06 -21.48 24.64
N VAL A 84 26.74 -20.20 24.88
CA VAL A 84 27.53 -19.32 25.73
C VAL A 84 27.49 -19.78 27.19
N LYS A 85 28.66 -19.92 27.80
CA LYS A 85 28.81 -20.28 29.22
C LYS A 85 29.49 -19.19 30.06
N THR A 86 30.23 -18.29 29.41
CA THR A 86 30.97 -17.23 30.09
C THR A 86 30.27 -15.87 29.98
N GLN A 87 30.46 -15.01 30.97
CA GLN A 87 29.82 -13.70 31.02
C GLN A 87 30.35 -12.72 29.95
N SER A 88 31.63 -12.81 29.60
CA SER A 88 32.25 -11.99 28.56
C SER A 88 31.68 -12.31 27.16
N GLU A 89 31.52 -13.60 26.84
CA GLU A 89 30.88 -14.04 25.59
C GLU A 89 29.42 -13.60 25.52
N ALA A 90 28.69 -13.65 26.65
CA ALA A 90 27.30 -13.21 26.71
C ALA A 90 27.18 -11.71 26.36
N CYS A 91 28.09 -10.88 26.88
CA CYS A 91 28.16 -9.46 26.58
C CYS A 91 28.43 -9.21 25.07
N TYR A 92 29.40 -9.93 24.49
CA TYR A 92 29.71 -9.81 23.06
C TYR A 92 28.53 -10.16 22.16
N PHE A 93 27.88 -11.31 22.38
CA PHE A 93 26.73 -11.70 21.58
C PHE A 93 25.52 -10.78 21.81
N GLY A 94 25.34 -10.27 23.03
CA GLY A 94 24.34 -9.24 23.34
C GLY A 94 24.54 -7.97 22.52
N ASN A 95 25.75 -7.40 22.53
CA ASN A 95 26.11 -6.21 21.75
C ASN A 95 25.98 -6.45 20.23
N LYS A 96 26.35 -7.65 19.77
CA LYS A 96 26.19 -8.04 18.37
C LYS A 96 24.72 -8.08 17.95
N ILE A 97 23.84 -8.68 18.76
CA ILE A 97 22.40 -8.72 18.51
C ILE A 97 21.82 -7.29 18.50
N LEU A 98 22.23 -6.44 19.45
CA LEU A 98 21.78 -5.06 19.52
C LEU A 98 22.17 -4.28 18.26
N THR A 99 23.43 -4.39 17.83
CA THR A 99 23.93 -3.73 16.62
C THR A 99 23.16 -4.17 15.38
N LEU A 100 22.88 -5.47 15.24
CA LEU A 100 22.10 -6.00 14.12
C LEU A 100 20.66 -5.50 14.13
N LYS A 101 20.01 -5.43 15.31
CA LYS A 101 18.66 -4.87 15.47
C LYS A 101 18.62 -3.37 15.15
N LEU A 102 19.59 -2.60 15.62
CA LEU A 102 19.71 -1.16 15.34
C LEU A 102 19.95 -0.91 13.85
N THR A 103 20.83 -1.69 13.22
CA THR A 103 21.09 -1.59 11.77
C THR A 103 19.83 -1.90 10.96
N LYS A 104 19.03 -2.89 11.40
CA LYS A 104 17.74 -3.20 10.77
C LYS A 104 16.74 -2.04 10.92
N ALA A 105 16.59 -1.49 12.13
CA ALA A 105 15.66 -0.39 12.37
C ALA A 105 16.05 0.85 11.57
N THR A 106 17.30 1.31 11.69
CA THR A 106 17.78 2.53 11.02
C THR A 106 17.66 2.49 9.49
N LYS A 107 17.88 1.34 8.86
CA LYS A 107 17.84 1.22 7.39
C LYS A 107 16.43 1.15 6.82
N PHE A 108 15.51 0.47 7.49
CA PHE A 108 14.21 0.11 6.89
C PHE A 108 13.03 0.86 7.49
N ASP A 109 13.16 1.51 8.65
CA ASP A 109 12.03 2.11 9.36
C ASP A 109 11.34 3.19 8.51
N GLU A 110 12.14 4.07 7.90
CA GLU A 110 11.61 5.13 7.02
C GLU A 110 10.92 4.57 5.78
N GLU A 111 11.52 3.60 5.08
CA GLU A 111 10.93 3.00 3.86
C GLU A 111 9.61 2.27 4.16
N ILE A 112 9.58 1.49 5.25
CA ILE A 112 8.39 0.75 5.68
C ILE A 112 7.28 1.74 6.06
N LYS A 113 7.63 2.80 6.80
CA LYS A 113 6.70 3.85 7.22
C LYS A 113 6.16 4.63 6.03
N GLN A 114 7.01 4.99 5.06
CA GLN A 114 6.61 5.65 3.82
C GLN A 114 5.61 4.80 3.04
N ARG A 115 5.90 3.51 2.83
CA ARG A 115 5.00 2.58 2.14
C ARG A 115 3.66 2.43 2.87
N LEU A 116 3.69 2.31 4.20
CA LEU A 116 2.47 2.20 5.02
C LEU A 116 1.62 3.48 4.93
N ASN A 117 2.25 4.65 4.97
CA ASN A 117 1.59 5.94 4.83
C ASN A 117 0.91 6.07 3.45
N LEU A 118 1.56 5.64 2.38
CA LEU A 118 0.97 5.62 1.04
C LEU A 118 -0.21 4.64 0.96
N GLN A 119 -0.12 3.46 1.56
CA GLN A 119 -1.24 2.52 1.63
C GLN A 119 -2.44 3.09 2.40
N HIS A 120 -2.21 3.78 3.52
CA HIS A 120 -3.27 4.47 4.25
C HIS A 120 -3.83 5.68 3.50
N LYS A 121 -2.98 6.43 2.79
CA LYS A 121 -3.42 7.52 1.91
C LYS A 121 -4.34 6.99 0.81
N ALA A 122 -4.04 5.83 0.23
CA ALA A 122 -4.94 5.16 -0.73
C ALA A 122 -6.30 4.78 -0.11
N LEU A 123 -6.34 4.33 1.16
CA LEU A 123 -7.61 4.11 1.87
C LEU A 123 -8.41 5.41 2.05
N SER A 124 -7.74 6.51 2.42
CA SER A 124 -8.39 7.82 2.54
C SER A 124 -8.90 8.33 1.19
N LEU A 125 -8.17 8.08 0.10
CA LEU A 125 -8.63 8.42 -1.25
C LEU A 125 -9.87 7.62 -1.65
N LEU A 126 -9.92 6.32 -1.34
CA LEU A 126 -11.14 5.51 -1.54
C LEU A 126 -12.34 6.08 -0.77
N GLN A 127 -12.15 6.51 0.48
CA GLN A 127 -13.22 7.16 1.26
C GLN A 127 -13.69 8.47 0.63
N LYS A 128 -12.76 9.29 0.11
CA LYS A 128 -13.08 10.53 -0.60
C LYS A 128 -13.86 10.27 -1.88
N ILE A 129 -13.48 9.25 -2.65
CA ILE A 129 -14.21 8.81 -3.85
C ILE A 129 -15.62 8.36 -3.48
N ASP A 130 -15.77 7.55 -2.43
CA ASP A 130 -17.07 7.05 -1.94
C ASP A 130 -18.01 8.21 -1.57
N HIS A 131 -17.53 9.16 -0.77
CA HIS A 131 -18.27 10.36 -0.39
C HIS A 131 -18.67 11.20 -1.62
N LEU A 132 -17.73 11.52 -2.51
CA LEU A 132 -18.04 12.31 -3.70
C LEU A 132 -19.00 11.59 -4.66
N THR A 133 -18.97 10.25 -4.70
CA THR A 133 -19.92 9.46 -5.48
C THR A 133 -21.33 9.59 -4.91
N LEU A 134 -21.48 9.55 -3.58
CA LEU A 134 -22.77 9.80 -2.92
C LEU A 134 -23.29 11.20 -3.23
N THR A 135 -22.46 12.23 -3.04
CA THR A 135 -22.84 13.62 -3.37
C THR A 135 -23.18 13.77 -4.86
N SER A 136 -22.45 13.10 -5.75
CA SER A 136 -22.73 13.14 -7.20
C SER A 136 -24.09 12.53 -7.53
N LYS A 137 -24.51 11.50 -6.80
CA LYS A 137 -25.83 10.88 -6.95
C LYS A 137 -26.93 11.79 -6.42
N GLU A 138 -26.74 12.43 -5.27
CA GLU A 138 -27.67 13.42 -4.72
C GLU A 138 -27.86 14.62 -5.66
N MET A 139 -26.79 15.04 -6.34
CA MET A 139 -26.81 16.13 -7.32
C MET A 139 -27.27 15.69 -8.72
N TYR A 140 -27.77 14.45 -8.85
CA TYR A 140 -28.22 13.85 -10.11
C TYR A 140 -27.16 13.89 -11.23
N CYS A 141 -25.87 13.87 -10.87
CA CYS A 141 -24.76 13.78 -11.81
C CYS A 141 -24.49 12.36 -12.28
N ILE A 142 -24.88 11.37 -11.46
CA ILE A 142 -24.77 9.93 -11.72
C ILE A 142 -26.05 9.19 -11.28
N ASN A 143 -26.30 8.03 -11.88
CA ASN A 143 -27.46 7.20 -11.59
C ASN A 143 -27.21 6.22 -10.43
N ASN A 144 -28.28 5.72 -9.79
CA ASN A 144 -28.20 4.71 -8.73
C ASN A 144 -27.41 3.46 -9.15
N LYS A 145 -27.68 2.93 -10.35
CA LYS A 145 -26.95 1.78 -10.90
C LYS A 145 -25.44 2.07 -11.05
N GLN A 146 -25.07 3.30 -11.42
CA GLN A 146 -23.67 3.69 -11.57
C GLN A 146 -22.97 3.82 -10.21
N GLN A 147 -23.67 4.38 -9.22
CA GLN A 147 -23.20 4.42 -7.83
C GLN A 147 -22.96 3.00 -7.28
N GLU A 148 -23.90 2.07 -7.48
CA GLU A 148 -23.75 0.67 -7.05
C GLU A 148 -22.53 0.00 -7.68
N MET A 149 -22.28 0.26 -8.97
CA MET A 149 -21.10 -0.25 -9.66
C MET A 149 -19.81 0.32 -9.07
N ILE A 150 -19.76 1.63 -8.80
CA ILE A 150 -18.60 2.25 -8.12
C ILE A 150 -18.40 1.63 -6.73
N ALA A 151 -19.46 1.44 -5.95
CA ALA A 151 -19.38 0.85 -4.62
C ALA A 151 -18.80 -0.59 -4.66
N LYS A 152 -19.16 -1.39 -5.67
CA LYS A 152 -18.57 -2.72 -5.90
C LYS A 152 -17.06 -2.64 -6.14
N TYR A 153 -16.62 -1.77 -7.07
CA TYR A 153 -15.20 -1.54 -7.32
C TYR A 153 -14.45 -1.09 -6.06
N ILE A 154 -15.00 -0.12 -5.32
CA ILE A 154 -14.42 0.38 -4.07
C ILE A 154 -14.28 -0.76 -3.05
N SER A 155 -15.31 -1.59 -2.88
CA SER A 155 -15.28 -2.74 -1.96
C SER A 155 -14.18 -3.73 -2.31
N ASP A 156 -14.03 -4.06 -3.60
CA ASP A 156 -13.01 -4.99 -4.07
C ASP A 156 -11.58 -4.45 -3.88
N ILE A 157 -11.34 -3.19 -4.25
CA ILE A 157 -10.04 -2.53 -4.05
C ILE A 157 -9.72 -2.47 -2.55
N ARG A 158 -10.70 -2.09 -1.72
CA ARG A 158 -10.53 -2.01 -0.26
C ARG A 158 -10.17 -3.37 0.35
N LYS A 159 -10.80 -4.46 -0.07
CA LYS A 159 -10.45 -5.84 0.35
C LYS A 159 -9.02 -6.20 -0.04
N LEU A 160 -8.61 -5.90 -1.27
CA LEU A 160 -7.26 -6.16 -1.74
C LEU A 160 -6.23 -5.32 -0.97
N LEU A 161 -6.55 -4.06 -0.66
CA LEU A 161 -5.67 -3.14 0.06
C LEU A 161 -5.43 -3.61 1.50
N TYR A 162 -6.49 -4.03 2.20
CA TYR A 162 -6.34 -4.59 3.56
C TYR A 162 -5.52 -5.87 3.58
N LYS A 163 -5.70 -6.76 2.59
CA LYS A 163 -4.88 -7.96 2.43
C LYS A 163 -3.41 -7.60 2.18
N TRP A 164 -3.16 -6.58 1.36
CA TRP A 164 -1.81 -6.09 1.08
C TRP A 164 -1.15 -5.52 2.33
N ILE A 165 -1.82 -4.61 3.05
CA ILE A 165 -1.32 -4.04 4.32
C ILE A 165 -1.03 -5.16 5.34
N SER A 166 -1.92 -6.13 5.47
CA SER A 166 -1.74 -7.26 6.39
C SER A 166 -0.57 -8.16 6.00
N SER A 167 -0.34 -8.36 4.70
CA SER A 167 0.81 -9.08 4.17
C SER A 167 2.11 -8.34 4.46
N ASP A 168 2.13 -7.02 4.26
CA ASP A 168 3.30 -6.18 4.52
C ASP A 168 3.65 -6.16 6.02
N LYS A 169 2.66 -6.02 6.91
CA LYS A 169 2.84 -6.15 8.37
C LYS A 169 3.53 -7.47 8.75
N LYS A 170 3.04 -8.59 8.19
CA LYS A 170 3.65 -9.92 8.42
C LYS A 170 5.08 -10.02 7.89
N ARG A 171 5.37 -9.41 6.72
CA ARG A 171 6.70 -9.43 6.09
C ARG A 171 7.72 -8.63 6.90
N TYR A 172 7.32 -7.47 7.40
CA TYR A 172 8.20 -6.55 8.12
C TYR A 172 8.23 -6.82 9.63
N LYS A 173 7.33 -7.66 10.15
CA LYS A 173 7.13 -7.96 11.58
C LYS A 173 6.84 -6.70 12.38
N TYR A 174 5.89 -5.92 11.88
CA TYR A 174 5.23 -4.81 12.58
C TYR A 174 3.81 -5.21 12.99
#